data_AF-A0A8D8CQX8-F1
#
_entry.id   AF-A0A8D8CQX8-F1
#
_cell.length_a   1.000
_cell.length_b   1.000
_cell.length_c   1.000
_cell.angle_alpha   90.00
_cell.angle_beta   90.00
_cell.angle_gamma   90.00
#
_symmetry.space_group_name_H-M   'P 1'
#
loop_
_entity.id
_entity.type
_entity.pdbx_description
1 polymer ?
#
loop_
_entity_poly.entity_id
_entity_poly.type
_entity_poly.pdbx_seq_one_letter_code
_entity_poly.pdbx_strand_id
1 'polypeptide(L)'
;VVVHDDDKLQQVVSVESSVSAFLTSLQLEHLIELLEREQITMDILAEMGHEDLKQVGVSAYGFRHKILKGIATLRATTGLGLTPNPGTLLVDLLPDDKEFLAVEEEMQATIREHRDNGHSGGYFTRYNIVRVQKVQNRKLWERYVHRRKEISEENGHQASERMLFHGSPFINAIVQKGFDERHAYIGGMFGAGIYFAEHSSKSNQYVYGIGGGIGCPAHKDKSCYQCHRQLLLCRVALGKSFLQFSAMKMAHAPPGHHSVIGRPSAGGLHFPEYVVYRGEQAYPEYLITYQIVKPDDCASSEEPAR
;
A
#
# COMPACT_ATOMS: atom_id res chain seq x y z
N VAL A 1 -11.45 36.62 -35.60
CA VAL A 1 -12.90 36.38 -35.38
C VAL A 1 -13.23 35.16 -36.23
N VAL A 2 -13.39 33.94 -35.72
CA VAL A 2 -13.97 33.46 -34.46
C VAL A 2 -13.12 32.29 -33.95
N VAL A 3 -12.98 32.22 -32.62
CA VAL A 3 -12.37 31.14 -31.84
C VAL A 3 -13.40 30.03 -31.67
N HIS A 4 -13.03 28.77 -31.88
CA HIS A 4 -13.77 27.64 -31.32
C HIS A 4 -12.78 26.70 -30.63
N ASP A 5 -12.72 26.85 -29.31
CA ASP A 5 -12.30 25.83 -28.37
C ASP A 5 -13.21 24.60 -28.51
N ASP A 6 -12.62 23.43 -28.62
CA ASP A 6 -13.28 22.17 -28.29
C ASP A 6 -12.30 21.34 -27.47
N ASP A 7 -12.25 21.72 -26.19
CA ASP A 7 -11.53 21.07 -25.11
C ASP A 7 -12.30 19.80 -24.71
N LYS A 8 -12.05 18.69 -25.39
CA LYS A 8 -12.56 17.37 -24.97
C LYS A 8 -11.58 16.75 -23.97
N LEU A 9 -11.64 17.22 -22.72
CA LEU A 9 -11.14 16.44 -21.59
C LEU A 9 -11.93 15.13 -21.49
N GLN A 10 -11.23 14.03 -21.73
CA GLN A 10 -11.67 12.69 -21.41
C GLN A 10 -11.94 12.60 -19.91
N GLN A 11 -13.21 12.40 -19.58
CA GLN A 11 -13.70 12.21 -18.23
C GLN A 11 -13.01 10.98 -17.62
N VAL A 12 -12.07 11.23 -16.71
CA VAL A 12 -11.48 10.22 -15.84
C VAL A 12 -12.62 9.70 -14.97
N VAL A 13 -13.09 8.47 -15.24
CA VAL A 13 -14.05 7.79 -14.36
C VAL A 13 -13.28 7.38 -13.11
N SER A 14 -13.16 8.30 -12.16
CA SER A 14 -12.92 7.99 -10.77
C SER A 14 -14.05 7.06 -10.32
N VAL A 15 -13.72 5.91 -9.74
CA VAL A 15 -14.70 5.18 -8.93
C VAL A 15 -14.91 6.01 -7.67
N GLU A 16 -15.69 7.08 -7.79
CA GLU A 16 -16.21 7.81 -6.64
C GLU A 16 -17.09 6.83 -5.86
N SER A 17 -16.72 6.55 -4.61
CA SER A 17 -17.66 5.94 -3.67
C SER A 17 -18.81 6.93 -3.51
N SER A 18 -19.94 6.71 -4.18
CA SER A 18 -21.08 7.61 -4.05
C SER A 18 -21.65 7.55 -2.63
N VAL A 19 -22.16 8.69 -2.13
CA VAL A 19 -22.86 8.75 -0.83
C VAL A 19 -23.99 7.72 -0.76
N SER A 20 -24.68 7.52 -1.88
CA SER A 20 -25.71 6.49 -2.05
C SER A 20 -25.20 5.06 -1.80
N ALA A 21 -24.07 4.67 -2.41
CA ALA A 21 -23.47 3.35 -2.20
C ALA A 21 -22.98 3.16 -0.75
N PHE A 22 -22.41 4.21 -0.15
CA PHE A 22 -21.98 4.20 1.24
C PHE A 22 -23.16 4.00 2.20
N LEU A 23 -24.24 4.79 2.06
CA LEU A 23 -25.43 4.68 2.91
C LEU A 23 -26.13 3.33 2.75
N THR A 24 -26.17 2.79 1.53
CA THR A 24 -26.69 1.43 1.26
C THR A 24 -25.89 0.36 2.00
N SER A 25 -24.55 0.47 2.01
CA SER A 25 -23.70 -0.47 2.77
C SER A 25 -23.95 -0.44 4.29
N LEU A 26 -24.48 0.69 4.79
CA LEU A 26 -24.86 0.88 6.17
C LEU A 26 -26.33 0.58 6.45
N GLN A 27 -27.13 0.17 5.46
CA GLN A 27 -28.59 -0.02 5.58
C GLN A 27 -29.29 1.28 6.04
N LEU A 28 -28.92 2.41 5.43
CA LEU A 28 -29.46 3.75 5.69
C LEU A 28 -29.97 4.40 4.40
N GLU A 29 -30.60 3.63 3.52
CA GLU A 29 -31.06 4.06 2.20
C GLU A 29 -32.06 5.22 2.28
N HIS A 30 -32.88 5.24 3.34
CA HIS A 30 -33.84 6.31 3.61
C HIS A 30 -33.21 7.70 3.84
N LEU A 31 -31.90 7.78 4.05
CA LEU A 31 -31.18 9.06 4.20
C LEU A 31 -30.59 9.57 2.90
N ILE A 32 -30.62 8.79 1.81
CA ILE A 32 -29.99 9.16 0.53
C ILE A 32 -30.61 10.46 -0.01
N GLU A 33 -31.95 10.51 -0.12
CA GLU A 33 -32.65 11.70 -0.62
C GLU A 33 -32.36 12.95 0.23
N LEU A 34 -32.22 12.77 1.55
CA LEU A 34 -31.90 13.87 2.45
C LEU A 34 -30.49 14.42 2.18
N LEU A 35 -29.47 13.55 2.13
CA LEU A 35 -28.09 14.00 1.90
C LEU A 35 -27.88 14.54 0.48
N GLU A 36 -28.56 13.96 -0.53
CA GLU A 36 -28.53 14.47 -1.91
C GLU A 36 -29.22 15.83 -2.03
N ARG A 37 -30.37 16.02 -1.39
CA ARG A 37 -31.07 17.32 -1.37
C ARG A 37 -30.21 18.42 -0.76
N GLU A 38 -29.48 18.10 0.31
CA GLU A 38 -28.56 19.04 0.97
C GLU A 38 -27.16 19.08 0.30
N GLN A 39 -26.98 18.43 -0.86
CA GLN A 39 -25.73 18.41 -1.65
C GLN A 39 -24.49 17.95 -0.84
N ILE A 40 -24.68 17.02 0.10
CA ILE A 40 -23.60 16.49 0.93
C ILE A 40 -22.83 15.44 0.12
N THR A 41 -21.58 15.73 -0.21
CA THR A 41 -20.65 14.78 -0.85
C THR A 41 -19.96 13.88 0.17
N MET A 42 -19.24 12.84 -0.28
CA MET A 42 -18.49 11.97 0.66
C MET A 42 -17.40 12.72 1.43
N ASP A 43 -16.76 13.73 0.82
CA ASP A 43 -15.74 14.54 1.50
C ASP A 43 -16.37 15.41 2.59
N ILE A 44 -17.49 16.07 2.29
CA ILE A 44 -18.24 16.85 3.28
C ILE A 44 -18.72 15.92 4.41
N LEU A 45 -19.31 14.78 4.06
CA LEU A 45 -19.81 13.80 5.02
C LEU A 45 -18.72 13.26 5.94
N ALA A 46 -17.49 13.14 5.44
CA ALA A 46 -16.37 12.69 6.24
C ALA A 46 -15.94 13.72 7.30
N GLU A 47 -16.12 15.01 7.05
CA GLU A 47 -15.80 16.10 7.99
C GLU A 47 -16.90 16.35 9.03
N MET A 48 -18.12 15.90 8.77
CA MET A 48 -19.27 16.11 9.65
C MET A 48 -19.17 15.37 10.98
N GLY A 49 -19.62 16.02 12.05
CA GLY A 49 -19.82 15.46 13.38
C GLY A 49 -21.29 15.18 13.70
N HIS A 50 -21.55 14.80 14.96
CA HIS A 50 -22.91 14.50 15.43
C HIS A 50 -23.87 15.69 15.34
N GLU A 51 -23.39 16.91 15.54
CA GLU A 51 -24.23 18.12 15.48
C GLU A 51 -24.50 18.55 14.04
N ASP A 52 -23.54 18.44 13.14
CA ASP A 52 -23.72 18.77 11.72
C ASP A 52 -24.75 17.84 11.07
N LEU A 53 -24.63 16.53 11.31
CA LEU A 53 -25.60 15.55 10.81
C LEU A 53 -27.00 15.80 11.37
N LYS A 54 -27.10 16.28 12.62
CA LYS A 54 -28.38 16.62 13.24
C LYS A 54 -29.00 17.86 12.58
N GLN A 55 -28.19 18.85 12.22
CA GLN A 55 -28.62 20.06 11.51
C GLN A 55 -29.09 19.75 10.09
N VAL A 56 -28.43 18.82 9.39
CA VAL A 56 -28.83 18.32 8.07
C VAL A 56 -30.14 17.50 8.11
N GLY A 57 -30.57 17.08 9.30
CA GLY A 57 -31.86 16.40 9.51
C GLY A 57 -31.76 14.94 9.96
N VAL A 58 -30.56 14.41 10.17
CA VAL A 58 -30.33 13.08 10.76
C VAL A 58 -30.50 13.14 12.28
N SER A 59 -31.74 13.28 12.74
CA SER A 59 -32.06 13.53 14.16
C SER A 59 -31.72 12.34 15.08
N ALA A 60 -31.98 11.11 14.61
CA ALA A 60 -31.75 9.90 15.38
C ALA A 60 -30.25 9.68 15.65
N TYR A 61 -29.90 9.55 16.94
CA TYR A 61 -28.51 9.34 17.36
C TYR A 61 -27.89 8.07 16.74
N GLY A 62 -28.66 6.97 16.69
CA GLY A 62 -28.17 5.70 16.15
C GLY A 62 -27.73 5.78 14.69
N PHE A 63 -28.45 6.53 13.85
CA PHE A 63 -28.09 6.73 12.45
C PHE A 63 -26.83 7.57 12.31
N ARG A 64 -26.74 8.68 13.05
CA ARG A 64 -25.51 9.51 13.11
C ARG A 64 -24.30 8.70 13.56
N HIS A 65 -24.44 7.90 14.61
CA HIS A 65 -23.37 7.04 15.11
C HIS A 65 -22.93 6.01 14.06
N LYS A 66 -23.89 5.39 13.35
CA LYS A 66 -23.61 4.40 12.30
C LYS A 66 -22.87 5.03 11.10
N ILE A 67 -23.27 6.24 10.68
CA ILE A 67 -22.59 7.02 9.64
C ILE A 67 -21.15 7.34 10.07
N LEU A 68 -20.95 7.94 11.24
CA LEU A 68 -19.61 8.32 11.73
C LEU A 68 -18.69 7.11 11.90
N LYS A 69 -19.21 5.98 12.38
CA LYS A 69 -18.47 4.71 12.48
C LYS A 69 -18.12 4.14 11.11
N GLY A 70 -19.05 4.24 10.14
CA GLY A 70 -18.82 3.86 8.75
C GLY A 70 -17.73 4.71 8.10
N ILE A 71 -17.77 6.04 8.28
CA ILE A 71 -16.74 6.98 7.82
C ILE A 71 -15.39 6.69 8.47
N ALA A 72 -15.34 6.38 9.77
CA ALA A 72 -14.08 6.03 10.44
C ALA A 72 -13.47 4.73 9.87
N THR A 73 -14.31 3.77 9.51
CA THR A 73 -13.88 2.51 8.87
C THR A 73 -13.42 2.76 7.44
N LEU A 74 -14.15 3.59 6.68
CA LEU A 74 -13.79 4.01 5.33
C LEU A 74 -12.48 4.82 5.33
N ARG A 75 -12.27 5.71 6.30
CA ARG A 75 -11.00 6.41 6.54
C ARG A 75 -9.82 5.46 6.72
N ALA A 76 -10.03 4.37 7.45
CA ALA A 76 -8.98 3.38 7.69
C ALA A 76 -8.65 2.56 6.43
N THR A 77 -9.58 2.40 5.50
CA THR A 77 -9.41 1.57 4.28
C THR A 77 -9.09 2.37 3.02
N THR A 78 -9.72 3.54 2.82
CA THR A 78 -9.61 4.37 1.62
C THR A 78 -8.95 5.72 1.86
N GLY A 79 -8.82 6.18 3.10
CA GLY A 79 -8.26 7.50 3.43
C GLY A 79 -9.20 8.68 3.18
N LEU A 80 -10.51 8.44 2.97
CA LEU A 80 -11.53 9.46 2.70
C LEU A 80 -11.62 10.53 3.79
N GLY A 81 -11.68 11.83 3.44
CA GLY A 81 -11.81 12.92 4.40
C GLY A 81 -10.62 13.06 5.36
N LEU A 82 -9.48 12.47 5.03
CA LEU A 82 -8.22 13.07 5.44
C LEU A 82 -8.14 14.38 4.66
N THR A 83 -8.13 15.51 5.34
CA THR A 83 -7.73 16.77 4.71
C THR A 83 -6.47 16.46 3.90
N PRO A 84 -6.39 16.85 2.61
CA PRO A 84 -5.20 16.60 1.83
C PRO A 84 -4.09 17.23 2.64
N ASN A 85 -3.27 16.40 3.26
CA ASN A 85 -2.02 16.85 3.82
C ASN A 85 -1.30 17.33 2.57
N PRO A 86 -1.05 18.63 2.36
CA PRO A 86 -0.33 19.07 1.17
C PRO A 86 1.12 18.52 1.16
N GLY A 87 1.47 17.70 2.16
CA GLY A 87 2.75 17.08 2.34
C GLY A 87 3.03 15.84 1.50
N THR A 88 2.06 15.12 0.92
CA THR A 88 2.36 13.97 0.03
C THR A 88 1.82 14.21 -1.38
N LEU A 89 2.71 14.30 -2.36
CA LEU A 89 2.40 14.34 -3.78
C LEU A 89 2.73 12.98 -4.41
N LEU A 90 1.83 12.45 -5.24
CA LEU A 90 2.08 11.27 -6.06
C LEU A 90 2.31 11.74 -7.49
N VAL A 91 3.53 11.56 -7.98
CA VAL A 91 3.92 11.97 -9.34
C VAL A 91 3.94 10.73 -10.23
N ASP A 92 3.06 10.70 -11.22
CA ASP A 92 3.02 9.61 -12.20
C ASP A 92 4.32 9.61 -13.03
N LEU A 93 4.95 8.45 -13.12
CA LEU A 93 6.08 8.24 -14.03
C LEU A 93 5.55 7.78 -15.39
N LEU A 94 6.10 8.35 -16.46
CA LEU A 94 5.75 7.94 -17.81
C LEU A 94 6.32 6.55 -18.10
N PRO A 95 5.64 5.68 -18.87
CA PRO A 95 6.12 4.32 -19.14
C PRO A 95 7.48 4.23 -19.86
N ASP A 96 7.87 5.27 -20.59
CA ASP A 96 9.16 5.41 -21.27
C ASP A 96 10.25 6.07 -20.39
N ASP A 97 9.90 6.52 -19.18
CA ASP A 97 10.86 7.03 -18.21
C ASP A 97 11.79 5.91 -17.73
N LYS A 98 13.09 6.18 -17.68
CA LYS A 98 14.09 5.22 -17.16
C LYS A 98 13.81 4.78 -15.74
N GLU A 99 13.24 5.66 -14.92
CA GLU A 99 12.88 5.35 -13.54
C GLU A 99 11.69 4.39 -13.50
N PHE A 100 10.68 4.56 -14.37
CA PHE A 100 9.59 3.60 -14.53
C PHE A 100 10.13 2.23 -14.94
N LEU A 101 10.95 2.18 -15.99
CA LEU A 101 11.48 0.94 -16.55
C LEU A 101 12.33 0.17 -15.53
N ALA A 102 13.14 0.86 -14.73
CA ALA A 102 13.93 0.22 -13.67
C ALA A 102 13.07 -0.38 -12.56
N VAL A 103 11.99 0.31 -12.16
CA VAL A 103 11.04 -0.20 -11.16
C VAL A 103 10.28 -1.42 -11.71
N GLU A 104 9.86 -1.36 -12.97
CA GLU A 104 9.22 -2.49 -13.65
C GLU A 104 10.15 -3.70 -13.73
N GLU A 105 11.38 -3.51 -14.23
CA GLU A 105 12.37 -4.57 -14.37
C GLU A 105 12.64 -5.26 -13.03
N GLU A 106 12.91 -4.49 -11.97
CA GLU A 106 13.14 -5.01 -10.62
C GLU A 106 11.92 -5.78 -10.10
N MET A 107 10.71 -5.27 -10.33
CA MET A 107 9.48 -5.94 -9.88
C MET A 107 9.26 -7.27 -10.61
N GLN A 108 9.48 -7.34 -11.92
CA GLN A 108 9.31 -8.56 -12.70
C GLN A 108 10.43 -9.58 -12.43
N ALA A 109 11.69 -9.14 -12.39
CA ALA A 109 12.86 -10.02 -12.22
C ALA A 109 12.91 -10.72 -10.85
N THR A 110 12.20 -10.17 -9.86
CA THR A 110 12.19 -10.67 -8.49
C THR A 110 10.95 -11.52 -8.15
N ILE A 111 10.17 -11.93 -9.17
CA ILE A 111 9.13 -12.95 -9.02
C ILE A 111 9.76 -14.31 -8.71
N ARG A 112 9.23 -14.99 -7.70
CA ARG A 112 9.59 -16.37 -7.32
C ARG A 112 8.36 -17.20 -7.01
N GLU A 113 8.47 -18.50 -7.24
CA GLU A 113 7.50 -19.50 -6.81
C GLU A 113 7.50 -19.66 -5.28
N HIS A 114 6.32 -19.68 -4.67
CA HIS A 114 6.15 -19.81 -3.23
C HIS A 114 5.76 -21.22 -2.83
N ARG A 115 6.22 -21.69 -1.67
CA ARG A 115 5.91 -23.02 -1.11
C ARG A 115 4.43 -23.27 -0.89
N ASP A 116 3.65 -22.20 -0.73
CA ASP A 116 2.21 -22.29 -0.57
C ASP A 116 1.49 -22.40 -1.91
N ASN A 117 2.19 -22.64 -3.04
CA ASN A 117 1.61 -22.81 -4.37
C ASN A 117 0.59 -21.71 -4.74
N GLY A 118 0.88 -20.46 -4.35
CA GLY A 118 0.02 -19.32 -4.67
C GLY A 118 -1.18 -19.13 -3.74
N HIS A 119 -1.33 -19.89 -2.66
CA HIS A 119 -2.46 -19.76 -1.74
C HIS A 119 -2.58 -18.36 -1.12
N SER A 120 -1.47 -17.68 -0.81
CA SER A 120 -1.50 -16.34 -0.21
C SER A 120 -1.48 -15.20 -1.23
N GLY A 121 -0.70 -15.36 -2.31
CA GLY A 121 -0.45 -14.29 -3.28
C GLY A 121 -1.17 -14.43 -4.62
N GLY A 122 -1.76 -15.59 -4.91
CA GLY A 122 -2.21 -15.97 -6.24
C GLY A 122 -1.14 -16.72 -7.04
N TYR A 123 -1.57 -17.34 -8.15
CA TYR A 123 -0.70 -18.06 -9.09
C TYR A 123 -0.42 -17.21 -10.33
N PHE A 124 0.84 -16.83 -10.53
CA PHE A 124 1.24 -15.95 -11.62
C PHE A 124 2.76 -16.05 -11.88
N THR A 125 3.17 -15.69 -13.10
CA THR A 125 4.58 -15.64 -13.52
C THR A 125 5.02 -14.24 -13.96
N ARG A 126 4.08 -13.30 -14.06
CA ARG A 126 4.29 -11.93 -14.51
C ARG A 126 3.26 -10.99 -13.86
N TYR A 127 3.60 -9.72 -13.74
CA TYR A 127 2.65 -8.65 -13.45
C TYR A 127 2.27 -7.85 -14.70
N ASN A 128 1.03 -7.36 -14.75
CA ASN A 128 0.65 -6.25 -15.60
C ASN A 128 0.81 -4.97 -14.78
N ILE A 129 1.84 -4.17 -15.05
CA ILE A 129 2.09 -2.92 -14.32
C ILE A 129 1.23 -1.83 -14.94
N VAL A 130 0.27 -1.32 -14.16
CA VAL A 130 -0.71 -0.34 -14.60
C VAL A 130 -0.16 1.09 -14.44
N ARG A 131 0.51 1.35 -13.32
CA ARG A 131 1.02 2.68 -12.99
C ARG A 131 2.13 2.61 -11.96
N VAL A 132 3.17 3.42 -12.12
CA VAL A 132 4.19 3.68 -11.09
C VAL A 132 4.12 5.15 -10.73
N GLN A 133 4.00 5.44 -9.44
CA GLN A 133 3.95 6.80 -8.92
C GLN A 133 5.10 7.01 -7.94
N LYS A 134 5.88 8.07 -8.14
CA LYS A 134 6.88 8.50 -7.18
C LYS A 134 6.20 9.24 -6.03
N VAL A 135 6.46 8.78 -4.81
CA VAL A 135 5.93 9.42 -3.61
C VAL A 135 6.87 10.55 -3.23
N GLN A 136 6.34 11.77 -3.15
CA GLN A 136 7.06 12.94 -2.71
C GLN A 136 6.44 13.46 -1.42
N ASN A 137 7.10 13.19 -0.29
CA ASN A 137 6.73 13.79 0.98
C ASN A 137 7.94 14.36 1.71
N ARG A 138 8.01 15.69 1.77
CA ARG A 138 9.16 16.41 2.33
C ARG A 138 9.41 16.07 3.81
N LYS A 139 8.37 16.01 4.63
CA LYS A 139 8.51 15.72 6.07
C LYS A 139 8.99 14.27 6.30
N LEU A 140 8.46 13.31 5.55
CA LEU A 140 8.89 11.92 5.62
C LEU A 140 10.32 11.74 5.11
N TRP A 141 10.66 12.43 4.02
CA TRP A 141 12.00 12.43 3.46
C TRP A 141 13.03 13.01 4.44
N GLU A 142 12.74 14.15 5.07
CA GLU A 142 13.60 14.77 6.09
C GLU A 142 13.85 13.81 7.27
N ARG A 143 12.80 13.15 7.79
CA ARG A 143 12.93 12.14 8.85
C ARG A 143 13.80 10.96 8.41
N TYR A 144 13.57 10.45 7.20
CA TYR A 144 14.33 9.34 6.63
C TYR A 144 15.82 9.67 6.47
N VAL A 145 16.12 10.81 5.83
CA VAL A 145 17.50 11.26 5.59
C VAL A 145 18.23 11.50 6.90
N HIS A 146 17.56 12.08 7.90
CA HIS A 146 18.13 12.28 9.24
C HIS A 146 18.52 10.93 9.88
N ARG A 147 17.58 9.98 9.95
CA ARG A 147 17.88 8.66 10.55
C ARG A 147 18.93 7.90 9.75
N ARG A 148 18.90 7.96 8.43
CA ARG A 148 19.90 7.35 7.55
C ARG A 148 21.30 7.88 7.84
N LYS A 149 21.44 9.18 8.12
CA LYS A 149 22.70 9.81 8.50
C LYS A 149 23.20 9.30 9.85
N GLU A 150 22.35 9.25 10.88
CA GLU A 150 22.70 8.68 12.19
C GLU A 150 23.20 7.24 12.06
N ILE A 151 22.47 6.39 11.32
CA ILE A 151 22.87 4.99 11.07
C ILE A 151 24.21 4.92 10.35
N SER A 152 24.45 5.81 9.38
CA SER A 152 25.72 5.87 8.66
C SER A 152 26.88 6.18 9.62
N GLU A 153 26.73 7.18 10.48
CA GLU A 153 27.73 7.56 11.49
C GLU A 153 27.99 6.44 12.50
N GLU A 154 26.94 5.75 12.95
CA GLU A 154 27.02 4.60 13.86
C GLU A 154 27.66 3.35 13.22
N ASN A 155 27.64 3.24 11.88
CA ASN A 155 28.06 2.07 11.12
C ASN A 155 29.24 2.36 10.18
N GLY A 156 30.24 3.12 10.62
CA GLY A 156 31.48 3.33 9.87
C GLY A 156 31.28 4.07 8.55
N HIS A 157 30.39 5.07 8.54
CA HIS A 157 29.96 5.85 7.38
C HIS A 157 29.23 5.03 6.30
N GLN A 158 28.55 3.94 6.68
CA GLN A 158 27.77 3.10 5.77
C GLN A 158 26.31 2.95 6.23
N ALA A 159 25.37 3.56 5.50
CA ALA A 159 23.94 3.42 5.81
C ALA A 159 23.36 2.04 5.43
N SER A 160 24.05 1.28 4.57
CA SER A 160 23.58 0.02 3.98
C SER A 160 22.15 0.15 3.42
N GLU A 161 21.89 1.20 2.64
CA GLU A 161 20.58 1.45 2.03
C GLU A 161 20.28 0.39 0.96
N ARG A 162 19.05 -0.12 0.92
CA ARG A 162 18.54 -1.01 -0.13
C ARG A 162 17.16 -0.58 -0.61
N MET A 163 16.87 -0.85 -1.88
CA MET A 163 15.49 -0.83 -2.39
C MET A 163 14.84 -2.18 -2.08
N LEU A 164 13.70 -2.17 -1.38
CA LEU A 164 12.99 -3.39 -0.99
C LEU A 164 11.48 -3.21 -1.11
N PHE A 165 10.78 -4.28 -1.47
CA PHE A 165 9.33 -4.29 -1.61
C PHE A 165 8.62 -4.38 -0.26
N HIS A 166 7.46 -3.75 -0.17
CA HIS A 166 6.55 -3.86 0.97
C HIS A 166 5.10 -3.98 0.48
N GLY A 167 4.39 -5.01 0.97
CA GLY A 167 2.96 -5.21 0.71
C GLY A 167 2.17 -5.12 2.00
N SER A 168 1.07 -4.38 1.96
CA SER A 168 0.23 -4.14 3.13
C SER A 168 -1.17 -3.68 2.71
N PRO A 169 -2.24 -4.06 3.44
CA PRO A 169 -3.56 -3.49 3.24
C PRO A 169 -3.64 -2.01 3.66
N PHE A 170 -2.59 -1.46 4.29
CA PHE A 170 -2.52 -0.10 4.82
C PHE A 170 -1.60 0.82 4.00
N ILE A 171 -1.31 0.51 2.73
CA ILE A 171 -0.40 1.29 1.87
C ILE A 171 -0.76 2.78 1.83
N ASN A 172 -2.04 3.13 1.75
CA ASN A 172 -2.48 4.54 1.73
C ASN A 172 -2.04 5.28 3.00
N ALA A 173 -2.13 4.65 4.17
CA ALA A 173 -1.68 5.24 5.42
C ALA A 173 -0.14 5.39 5.43
N ILE A 174 0.58 4.39 4.93
CA ILE A 174 2.05 4.41 4.85
C ILE A 174 2.54 5.54 3.93
N VAL A 175 1.92 5.70 2.76
CA VAL A 175 2.27 6.76 1.80
C VAL A 175 2.07 8.15 2.41
N GLN A 176 0.98 8.36 3.16
CA GLN A 176 0.65 9.67 3.71
C GLN A 176 1.36 10.00 5.03
N LYS A 177 1.61 9.00 5.87
CA LYS A 177 2.08 9.19 7.26
C LYS A 177 3.45 8.57 7.53
N GLY A 178 4.00 7.84 6.56
CA GLY A 178 5.23 7.06 6.71
C GLY A 178 5.00 5.72 7.38
N PHE A 179 6.06 4.93 7.45
CA PHE A 179 6.08 3.73 8.27
C PHE A 179 6.05 4.09 9.76
N ASP A 180 5.43 3.23 10.56
CA ASP A 180 5.24 3.44 11.99
C ASP A 180 5.28 2.08 12.70
N GLU A 181 6.32 1.85 13.50
CA GLU A 181 6.56 0.60 14.22
C GLU A 181 5.46 0.28 15.25
N ARG A 182 4.65 1.27 15.65
CA ARG A 182 3.50 1.04 16.56
C ARG A 182 2.40 0.21 15.91
N HIS A 183 2.39 0.13 14.58
CA HIS A 183 1.49 -0.72 13.79
C HIS A 183 2.19 -2.00 13.29
N ALA A 184 3.39 -2.30 13.78
CA ALA A 184 4.13 -3.48 13.38
C ALA A 184 3.37 -4.77 13.70
N TYR A 185 3.51 -5.76 12.83
CA TYR A 185 2.93 -7.07 13.06
C TYR A 185 3.71 -7.85 14.12
N ILE A 186 3.18 -7.92 15.33
CA ILE A 186 3.78 -8.62 16.48
C ILE A 186 3.97 -10.12 16.19
N GLY A 187 3.13 -10.70 15.34
CA GLY A 187 3.18 -12.12 15.00
C GLY A 187 4.29 -12.51 14.02
N GLY A 188 5.07 -11.57 13.47
CA GLY A 188 6.13 -11.85 12.50
C GLY A 188 7.29 -12.66 13.09
N MET A 189 8.04 -13.38 12.25
CA MET A 189 9.10 -14.31 12.71
C MET A 189 10.22 -13.63 13.52
N PHE A 190 10.44 -12.33 13.29
CA PHE A 190 11.44 -11.51 13.98
C PHE A 190 10.81 -10.47 14.93
N GLY A 191 9.56 -10.72 15.32
CA GLY A 191 8.77 -9.90 16.24
C GLY A 191 8.19 -8.63 15.62
N ALA A 192 7.98 -7.62 16.46
CA ALA A 192 7.23 -6.39 16.15
C ALA A 192 8.08 -5.38 15.36
N GLY A 193 8.44 -5.76 14.13
CA GLY A 193 9.13 -4.89 13.18
C GLY A 193 8.33 -4.63 11.91
N ILE A 194 8.90 -3.79 11.06
CA ILE A 194 8.40 -3.49 9.71
C ILE A 194 9.17 -4.39 8.73
N TYR A 195 8.44 -5.23 8.00
CA TYR A 195 9.01 -6.28 7.16
C TYR A 195 9.06 -5.84 5.70
N PHE A 196 10.17 -6.14 5.04
CA PHE A 196 10.41 -5.91 3.63
C PHE A 196 10.96 -7.17 2.97
N ALA A 197 10.79 -7.27 1.66
CA ALA A 197 11.31 -8.38 0.87
C ALA A 197 12.07 -7.86 -0.35
N GLU A 198 13.14 -8.56 -0.73
CA GLU A 198 13.79 -8.36 -2.03
C GLU A 198 12.96 -8.95 -3.18
N HIS A 199 12.09 -9.91 -2.88
CA HIS A 199 11.23 -10.56 -3.86
C HIS A 199 9.86 -9.88 -3.91
N SER A 200 9.50 -9.30 -5.06
CA SER A 200 8.19 -8.66 -5.25
C SER A 200 7.03 -9.61 -4.94
N SER A 201 7.14 -10.88 -5.36
CA SER A 201 6.09 -11.89 -5.15
C SER A 201 5.90 -12.23 -3.68
N LYS A 202 6.94 -12.09 -2.84
CA LYS A 202 6.85 -12.26 -1.39
C LYS A 202 6.03 -11.13 -0.76
N SER A 203 6.27 -9.89 -1.13
CA SER A 203 5.47 -8.76 -0.66
C SER A 203 4.02 -8.82 -1.17
N ASN A 204 3.78 -9.34 -2.39
CA ASN A 204 2.42 -9.57 -2.90
C ASN A 204 1.57 -10.47 -2.00
N GLN A 205 2.17 -11.44 -1.28
CA GLN A 205 1.43 -12.31 -0.32
C GLN A 205 0.79 -11.53 0.86
N TYR A 206 1.16 -10.26 1.06
CA TYR A 206 0.71 -9.42 2.18
C TYR A 206 -0.16 -8.24 1.75
N VAL A 207 -0.40 -8.05 0.44
CA VAL A 207 -1.21 -6.92 -0.10
C VAL A 207 -2.61 -6.90 0.51
N TYR A 208 -3.22 -8.07 0.69
CA TYR A 208 -4.56 -8.20 1.29
C TYR A 208 -4.52 -8.59 2.78
N GLY A 209 -3.36 -8.44 3.43
CA GLY A 209 -3.12 -8.84 4.82
C GLY A 209 -2.37 -10.18 4.94
N ILE A 210 -2.19 -10.63 6.19
CA ILE A 210 -1.39 -11.83 6.52
C ILE A 210 -1.95 -13.06 5.79
N GLY A 211 -1.09 -13.78 5.06
CA GLY A 211 -1.48 -14.96 4.29
C GLY A 211 -2.50 -14.66 3.18
N GLY A 212 -2.48 -13.44 2.64
CA GLY A 212 -3.43 -12.95 1.63
C GLY A 212 -4.82 -12.59 2.17
N GLY A 213 -5.04 -12.62 3.50
CA GLY A 213 -6.32 -12.30 4.11
C GLY A 213 -7.49 -13.09 3.51
N ILE A 214 -8.53 -12.40 3.04
CA ILE A 214 -9.65 -12.98 2.28
C ILE A 214 -9.52 -12.72 0.77
N GLY A 215 -8.37 -12.24 0.30
CA GLY A 215 -8.17 -11.80 -1.07
C GLY A 215 -8.74 -10.41 -1.35
N CYS A 216 -8.95 -10.10 -2.63
CA CYS A 216 -9.47 -8.81 -3.04
C CYS A 216 -10.87 -8.54 -2.44
N PRO A 217 -11.19 -7.28 -2.04
CA PRO A 217 -12.46 -6.97 -1.38
C PRO A 217 -13.70 -7.32 -2.21
N ALA A 218 -13.62 -7.15 -3.54
CA ALA A 218 -14.72 -7.34 -4.47
C ALA A 218 -15.07 -8.81 -4.67
N HIS A 219 -14.08 -9.67 -4.93
CA HIS A 219 -14.31 -11.08 -5.31
C HIS A 219 -14.00 -12.08 -4.21
N LYS A 220 -13.40 -11.63 -3.09
CA LYS A 220 -12.89 -12.50 -2.03
C LYS A 220 -11.92 -13.58 -2.55
N ASP A 221 -11.11 -13.17 -3.52
CA ASP A 221 -10.18 -14.04 -4.22
C ASP A 221 -8.75 -13.53 -4.08
N LYS A 222 -7.87 -14.39 -3.55
CA LYS A 222 -6.44 -14.13 -3.34
C LYS A 222 -5.66 -14.18 -4.66
N SER A 223 -6.16 -14.93 -5.64
CA SER A 223 -5.60 -15.06 -6.98
C SER A 223 -6.35 -14.23 -8.03
N CYS A 224 -7.05 -13.17 -7.60
CA CYS A 224 -7.80 -12.32 -8.52
C CYS A 224 -6.86 -11.64 -9.52
N TYR A 225 -7.14 -11.86 -10.82
CA TYR A 225 -6.43 -11.28 -11.97
C TYR A 225 -7.07 -9.97 -12.47
N GLN A 226 -8.23 -9.58 -11.92
CA GLN A 226 -9.01 -8.42 -12.37
C GLN A 226 -8.76 -7.17 -11.51
N CYS A 227 -8.71 -7.33 -10.18
CA CYS A 227 -8.56 -6.19 -9.28
C CYS A 227 -7.12 -5.66 -9.31
N HIS A 228 -7.00 -4.33 -9.32
CA HIS A 228 -5.72 -3.68 -9.10
C HIS A 228 -5.21 -3.95 -7.67
N ARG A 229 -3.92 -4.20 -7.59
CA ARG A 229 -3.12 -4.36 -6.36
C ARG A 229 -2.16 -3.20 -6.27
N GLN A 230 -1.65 -2.96 -5.06
CA GLN A 230 -0.62 -1.97 -4.83
C GLN A 230 0.54 -2.58 -4.02
N LEU A 231 1.76 -2.24 -4.41
CA LEU A 231 2.98 -2.53 -3.68
C LEU A 231 3.77 -1.23 -3.52
N LEU A 232 4.58 -1.18 -2.47
CA LEU A 232 5.59 -0.13 -2.31
C LEU A 232 6.96 -0.71 -2.65
N LEU A 233 7.77 0.06 -3.37
CA LEU A 233 9.21 -0.15 -3.46
C LEU A 233 9.89 0.97 -2.66
N CYS A 234 10.58 0.58 -1.59
CA CYS A 234 10.99 1.47 -0.51
C CYS A 234 12.51 1.58 -0.43
N ARG A 235 13.02 2.75 -0.08
CA ARG A 235 14.39 2.88 0.43
C ARG A 235 14.41 2.43 1.88
N VAL A 236 15.32 1.54 2.25
CA VAL A 236 15.44 1.01 3.62
C VAL A 236 16.88 1.10 4.08
N ALA A 237 17.13 1.87 5.14
CA ALA A 237 18.44 2.02 5.77
C ALA A 237 18.68 0.91 6.80
N LEU A 238 19.40 -0.13 6.39
CA LEU A 238 19.62 -1.34 7.21
C LEU A 238 20.76 -1.20 8.21
N GLY A 239 21.72 -0.31 7.97
CA GLY A 239 22.92 -0.17 8.78
C GLY A 239 23.66 -1.50 8.98
N LYS A 240 24.14 -1.72 10.22
CA LYS A 240 24.59 -3.03 10.70
C LYS A 240 23.42 -3.97 10.94
N SER A 241 23.28 -4.98 10.08
CA SER A 241 22.23 -5.99 10.17
C SER A 241 22.62 -7.19 11.02
N PHE A 242 21.71 -7.64 11.88
CA PHE A 242 21.83 -8.90 12.60
C PHE A 242 21.28 -10.05 11.74
N LEU A 243 22.14 -11.00 11.38
CA LEU A 243 21.74 -12.16 10.55
C LEU A 243 21.08 -13.22 11.43
N GLN A 244 19.92 -13.71 11.00
CA GLN A 244 19.19 -14.74 11.72
C GLN A 244 18.64 -15.80 10.75
N PHE A 245 18.66 -17.06 11.18
CA PHE A 245 18.19 -18.22 10.39
C PHE A 245 16.94 -18.87 10.96
N SER A 246 16.59 -18.57 12.22
CA SER A 246 15.43 -19.10 12.93
C SER A 246 14.54 -17.97 13.48
N ALA A 247 13.27 -18.28 13.73
CA ALA A 247 12.36 -17.29 14.31
C ALA A 247 12.86 -16.84 15.70
N MET A 248 12.95 -15.54 15.91
CA MET A 248 13.37 -14.94 17.17
C MET A 248 12.59 -13.65 17.36
N LYS A 249 11.62 -13.66 18.29
CA LYS A 249 10.74 -12.52 18.54
C LYS A 249 11.52 -11.38 19.18
N MET A 250 11.53 -10.22 18.53
CA MET A 250 12.17 -9.00 19.02
C MET A 250 11.19 -7.83 18.98
N ALA A 251 11.33 -6.89 19.90
CA ALA A 251 10.58 -5.62 19.88
C ALA A 251 11.42 -4.47 19.29
N HIS A 252 12.74 -4.63 19.28
CA HIS A 252 13.71 -3.65 18.81
C HIS A 252 14.87 -4.36 18.11
N ALA A 253 15.69 -3.61 17.36
CA ALA A 253 16.91 -4.16 16.81
C ALA A 253 17.83 -4.69 17.94
N PRO A 254 18.54 -5.80 17.74
CA PRO A 254 19.51 -6.31 18.72
C PRO A 254 20.57 -5.26 19.10
N PRO A 255 21.16 -5.34 20.31
CA PRO A 255 22.21 -4.41 20.73
C PRO A 255 23.32 -4.27 19.68
N GLY A 256 23.67 -3.03 19.35
CA GLY A 256 24.70 -2.71 18.33
C GLY A 256 24.29 -3.00 16.88
N HIS A 257 23.01 -3.25 16.61
CA HIS A 257 22.47 -3.47 15.27
C HIS A 257 21.30 -2.51 14.99
N HIS A 258 20.98 -2.33 13.72
CA HIS A 258 19.93 -1.41 13.27
C HIS A 258 18.79 -2.13 12.54
N SER A 259 19.02 -3.37 12.12
CA SER A 259 18.06 -4.20 11.40
C SER A 259 18.31 -5.68 11.65
N VAL A 260 17.36 -6.51 11.26
CA VAL A 260 17.49 -7.98 11.21
C VAL A 260 17.32 -8.43 9.77
N ILE A 261 18.16 -9.36 9.33
CA ILE A 261 17.99 -10.05 8.04
C ILE A 261 17.74 -11.52 8.35
N GLY A 262 16.50 -11.95 8.10
CA GLY A 262 16.13 -13.35 8.10
C GLY A 262 16.65 -14.01 6.84
N ARG A 263 17.54 -15.00 6.97
CA ARG A 263 18.05 -15.77 5.83
C ARG A 263 17.25 -17.06 5.64
N PRO A 264 17.11 -17.55 4.39
CA PRO A 264 16.52 -18.84 4.11
C PRO A 264 17.21 -19.97 4.87
N SER A 265 16.41 -20.90 5.38
CA SER A 265 16.90 -22.05 6.15
C SER A 265 15.96 -23.26 5.98
N ALA A 266 16.49 -24.47 6.18
CA ALA A 266 15.70 -25.68 6.16
C ALA A 266 14.67 -25.65 7.30
N GLY A 267 13.38 -25.78 6.96
CA GLY A 267 12.27 -25.66 7.93
C GLY A 267 11.95 -24.22 8.39
N GLY A 268 12.68 -23.21 7.91
CA GLY A 268 12.43 -21.80 8.21
C GLY A 268 12.02 -21.01 6.97
N LEU A 269 12.58 -19.82 6.82
CA LEU A 269 12.30 -18.93 5.69
C LEU A 269 12.67 -19.57 4.36
N HIS A 270 11.86 -19.29 3.34
CA HIS A 270 12.16 -19.66 1.96
C HIS A 270 12.92 -18.56 1.21
N PHE A 271 12.59 -17.31 1.52
CA PHE A 271 13.20 -16.12 0.93
C PHE A 271 13.73 -15.21 2.04
N PRO A 272 14.76 -14.39 1.76
CA PRO A 272 15.22 -13.41 2.72
C PRO A 272 14.13 -12.40 3.08
N GLU A 273 14.06 -12.05 4.35
CA GLU A 273 13.21 -10.97 4.87
C GLU A 273 14.06 -9.96 5.62
N TYR A 274 13.76 -8.68 5.43
CA TYR A 274 14.50 -7.57 6.02
C TYR A 274 13.59 -6.84 6.99
N VAL A 275 14.04 -6.67 8.22
CA VAL A 275 13.22 -6.10 9.30
C VAL A 275 13.92 -4.91 9.93
N VAL A 276 13.20 -3.80 9.99
CA VAL A 276 13.59 -2.60 10.75
C VAL A 276 12.58 -2.37 11.87
N TYR A 277 13.01 -1.71 12.94
CA TYR A 277 12.19 -1.53 14.15
C TYR A 277 11.85 -0.07 14.44
N ARG A 278 12.10 0.81 13.46
CA ARG A 278 11.79 2.25 13.50
C ARG A 278 11.25 2.67 12.15
N GLY A 279 10.14 3.38 12.14
CA GLY A 279 9.50 3.87 10.91
C GLY A 279 10.43 4.71 10.05
N GLU A 280 11.19 5.62 10.65
CA GLU A 280 12.13 6.52 9.95
C GLU A 280 13.31 5.81 9.26
N GLN A 281 13.50 4.49 9.42
CA GLN A 281 14.49 3.73 8.64
C GLN A 281 14.04 3.42 7.22
N ALA A 282 12.78 3.69 6.86
CA ALA A 282 12.24 3.40 5.55
C ALA A 282 11.49 4.60 4.96
N TYR A 283 11.64 4.79 3.65
CA TYR A 283 10.89 5.77 2.87
C TYR A 283 10.15 5.06 1.73
N PRO A 284 8.82 5.24 1.60
CA PRO A 284 8.05 4.61 0.53
C PRO A 284 8.28 5.36 -0.78
N GLU A 285 9.37 5.09 -1.51
CA GLU A 285 9.81 5.84 -2.69
C GLU A 285 8.82 5.74 -3.87
N TYR A 286 8.35 4.53 -4.18
CA TYR A 286 7.43 4.28 -5.29
C TYR A 286 6.19 3.53 -4.84
N LEU A 287 5.03 3.96 -5.35
CA LEU A 287 3.76 3.26 -5.28
C LEU A 287 3.48 2.62 -6.65
N ILE A 288 3.43 1.29 -6.67
CA ILE A 288 3.26 0.51 -7.90
C ILE A 288 1.85 -0.08 -7.89
N THR A 289 1.04 0.29 -8.89
CA THR A 289 -0.30 -0.27 -9.12
C THR A 289 -0.21 -1.30 -10.25
N TYR A 290 -0.71 -2.51 -10.00
CA TYR A 290 -0.52 -3.65 -10.92
C TYR A 290 -1.64 -4.68 -10.81
N GLN A 291 -1.67 -5.64 -11.73
CA GLN A 291 -2.43 -6.89 -11.63
C GLN A 291 -1.45 -8.06 -11.73
N ILE A 292 -1.79 -9.20 -11.12
CA ILE A 292 -1.13 -10.46 -11.43
C ILE A 292 -1.68 -10.99 -12.77
N VAL A 293 -0.84 -11.59 -13.61
CA VAL A 293 -1.26 -12.15 -14.91
C VAL A 293 -1.48 -13.65 -14.78
N LYS A 294 -2.60 -14.15 -15.31
CA LYS A 294 -2.87 -15.57 -15.35
C LYS A 294 -1.87 -16.25 -16.30
N PRO A 295 -1.17 -17.33 -15.90
CA PRO A 295 -0.11 -17.92 -16.71
C PRO A 295 -0.54 -18.36 -18.12
N ASP A 296 -1.79 -18.79 -18.31
CA ASP A 296 -2.31 -19.19 -19.63
C ASP A 296 -2.33 -18.01 -20.63
N ASP A 297 -2.49 -16.78 -20.14
CA ASP A 297 -2.56 -15.58 -20.97
C ASP A 297 -1.19 -15.13 -21.49
N CYS A 298 -0.09 -15.70 -20.98
CA CYS A 298 1.26 -15.48 -21.51
C CYS A 298 1.56 -16.33 -22.77
N ALA A 299 0.87 -17.45 -22.97
CA ALA A 299 1.17 -18.38 -24.07
C ALA A 299 0.63 -17.91 -25.44
N SER A 300 -0.31 -16.96 -25.46
CA SER A 300 -0.96 -16.48 -26.69
C SER A 300 -0.24 -15.33 -27.38
N SER A 301 0.81 -14.75 -26.78
CA SER A 301 1.58 -13.63 -27.35
C SER A 301 2.85 -14.05 -28.11
N GLU A 302 3.16 -15.34 -28.20
CA GLU A 302 4.37 -15.88 -28.86
C GLU A 302 4.09 -16.73 -30.11
N GLU A 303 2.99 -16.52 -30.84
CA GLU A 303 2.90 -17.06 -32.20
C GLU A 303 3.54 -16.08 -33.21
N PRO A 304 4.70 -16.41 -33.81
CA PRO A 304 5.18 -15.67 -34.97
C PRO A 304 4.22 -15.97 -36.13
N ALA A 305 3.70 -14.90 -36.74
CA ALA A 305 2.96 -15.00 -38.00
C ALA A 305 3.78 -15.84 -39.00
N ARG A 306 3.23 -16.99 -39.38
CA ARG A 306 3.73 -17.82 -40.48
C ARG A 306 3.30 -17.24 -41.81
#